data_AF-A0AAW0G8V2-F1
#
_entry.id   AF-A0AAW0G8V2-F1
#
_cell.length_a   1.000
_cell.length_b   1.000
_cell.length_c   1.000
_cell.angle_alpha   90.00
_cell.angle_beta   90.00
_cell.angle_gamma   90.00
#
_symmetry.space_group_name_H-M   'P 1'
#
loop_
_entity.id
_entity.type
_entity.pdbx_description
1 polymer ?
#
loop_
_entity_poly.entity_id
_entity_poly.type
_entity_poly.pdbx_seq_one_letter_code
_entity_poly.pdbx_strand_id
1 'polypeptide(L)'
;MGMTAGIKPFGHGETAAIDIEGLALLEDHLKQLRAEEGVEDGMFEDDEAAAWDGWDVDSDSDESSEGWMDVGSDGSDLDISDSEDEDDSKKPKAQKKDADGDVDMDVDMDKEGEQEDVEDSSLRISTLATTKILTPADFALLNDLRLKAASDAVEKGGGSATKRKLATLQAEKRILAQGGNEDTTFISENDILGPKKKARADYAERIASIEKGREGREKFGSLKGKKQKDKPSSSTNREKARNKPLMMIIASGAVRGKKKASLREKQRKLRAHIDKAKKSYH
;
A
#
# COMPACT_ATOMS: atom_id res chain seq x y z
N MET A 1 6.87 6.15 -29.45
CA MET A 1 7.14 6.92 -28.22
C MET A 1 5.82 7.00 -27.47
N GLY A 2 5.80 6.51 -26.23
CA GLY A 2 4.58 6.32 -25.44
C GLY A 2 3.94 7.65 -25.05
N MET A 3 2.61 7.69 -25.16
CA MET A 3 1.78 8.82 -24.73
C MET A 3 1.93 8.98 -23.22
N THR A 4 2.35 10.16 -22.78
CA THR A 4 2.41 10.51 -21.35
C THR A 4 0.99 10.77 -20.88
N ALA A 5 0.40 9.85 -20.13
CA ALA A 5 -0.77 10.14 -19.33
C ALA A 5 -0.45 11.38 -18.47
N GLY A 6 -1.26 12.44 -18.59
CA GLY A 6 -1.03 13.71 -17.92
C GLY A 6 -0.95 13.55 -16.40
N ILE A 7 -0.17 14.42 -15.76
CA ILE A 7 -0.10 14.49 -14.30
C ILE A 7 -1.52 14.81 -13.79
N LYS A 8 -2.11 13.86 -13.06
CA LYS A 8 -3.44 14.01 -12.49
C LYS A 8 -3.42 15.04 -11.35
N PRO A 9 -4.50 15.84 -11.18
CA PRO A 9 -4.61 16.76 -10.05
C PRO A 9 -4.60 16.02 -8.71
N PHE A 10 -4.20 16.73 -7.66
CA PHE A 10 -4.19 16.20 -6.30
C PHE A 10 -5.58 15.62 -5.93
N GLY A 11 -5.59 14.46 -5.29
CA GLY A 11 -6.81 13.74 -4.92
C GLY A 11 -7.35 12.76 -5.98
N HIS A 12 -6.78 12.68 -7.19
CA HIS A 12 -7.20 11.71 -8.20
C HIS A 12 -6.27 10.49 -8.22
N GLY A 13 -6.83 9.32 -7.89
CA GLY A 13 -6.12 8.04 -7.97
C GLY A 13 -5.73 7.63 -9.39
N GLU A 14 -4.74 6.73 -9.51
CA GLU A 14 -4.39 6.11 -10.79
C GLU A 14 -5.54 5.25 -11.32
N THR A 15 -6.20 4.53 -10.41
CA THR A 15 -7.39 3.69 -10.64
C THR A 15 -8.67 4.39 -10.17
N ALA A 16 -9.78 4.11 -10.85
CA ALA A 16 -11.10 4.52 -10.36
C ALA A 16 -11.45 3.71 -9.11
N ALA A 17 -12.06 4.34 -8.10
CA ALA A 17 -12.57 3.65 -6.93
C ALA A 17 -13.89 2.96 -7.32
N ILE A 18 -13.80 1.67 -7.64
CA ILE A 18 -14.95 0.85 -8.04
C ILE A 18 -15.50 0.10 -6.81
N ASP A 19 -14.62 -0.42 -5.95
CA ASP A 19 -15.00 -1.18 -4.75
C ASP A 19 -14.03 -0.91 -3.58
N ILE A 20 -14.45 -1.23 -2.35
CA ILE A 20 -13.61 -1.12 -1.13
C ILE A 20 -12.66 -2.31 -1.08
N GLU A 21 -11.36 -2.06 -1.23
CA GLU A 21 -10.32 -3.07 -1.51
C GLU A 21 -10.64 -4.51 -1.04
N GLY A 22 -10.25 -5.06 0.10
CA GLY A 22 -10.56 -6.47 0.45
C GLY A 22 -12.04 -6.92 0.66
N LEU A 23 -13.07 -6.30 0.05
CA LEU A 23 -14.47 -6.73 0.22
C LEU A 23 -14.82 -8.08 -0.42
N ALA A 24 -14.30 -8.38 -1.61
CA ALA A 24 -14.49 -9.69 -2.23
C ALA A 24 -13.99 -10.84 -1.32
N LEU A 25 -12.89 -10.62 -0.61
CA LEU A 25 -12.36 -11.59 0.37
C LEU A 25 -13.31 -11.81 1.56
N LEU A 26 -14.03 -10.76 1.96
CA LEU A 26 -15.02 -10.86 3.04
C LEU A 26 -16.28 -11.58 2.56
N GLU A 27 -16.73 -11.31 1.33
CA GLU A 27 -17.84 -12.03 0.71
C GLU A 27 -17.54 -13.53 0.58
N ASP A 28 -16.36 -13.88 0.08
CA ASP A 28 -15.92 -15.29 -0.04
C ASP A 28 -15.86 -15.98 1.34
N HIS A 29 -15.36 -15.28 2.36
CA HIS A 29 -15.30 -15.82 3.72
C HIS A 29 -16.69 -16.01 4.34
N LEU A 30 -17.64 -15.11 4.09
CA LEU A 30 -19.02 -15.27 4.53
C LEU A 30 -19.74 -16.41 3.80
N LYS A 31 -19.51 -16.55 2.49
CA LYS A 31 -20.03 -17.68 1.70
C LYS A 31 -19.46 -19.01 2.19
N GLN A 32 -18.17 -19.07 2.50
CA GLN A 32 -17.53 -20.25 3.09
C GLN A 32 -18.16 -20.63 4.44
N LEU A 33 -18.36 -19.66 5.34
CA LEU A 33 -19.03 -19.92 6.62
C LEU A 33 -20.46 -20.42 6.44
N ARG A 34 -21.21 -19.82 5.50
CA ARG A 34 -22.59 -20.24 5.18
C ARG A 34 -22.64 -21.66 4.62
N ALA A 35 -21.70 -22.01 3.74
CA ALA A 35 -21.58 -23.36 3.18
C ALA A 35 -21.18 -24.40 4.25
N GLU A 36 -20.27 -24.04 5.17
CA GLU A 36 -19.90 -24.89 6.31
C GLU A 36 -21.06 -25.09 7.29
N GLU A 37 -21.93 -24.09 7.46
CA GLU A 37 -23.15 -24.15 8.27
C GLU A 37 -24.29 -24.92 7.57
N GLY A 38 -24.09 -25.36 6.32
CA GLY A 38 -25.04 -26.20 5.58
C GLY A 38 -26.22 -25.43 4.98
N VAL A 39 -26.08 -24.12 4.81
CA VAL A 39 -27.09 -23.27 4.19
C VAL A 39 -26.67 -23.04 2.72
N GLU A 40 -27.29 -23.77 1.78
CA GLU A 40 -26.99 -23.65 0.35
C GLU A 40 -27.38 -22.28 -0.22
N ASP A 41 -26.56 -21.78 -1.16
CA ASP A 41 -26.52 -20.41 -1.68
C ASP A 41 -27.70 -20.04 -2.63
N GLY A 42 -28.84 -20.69 -2.45
CA GLY A 42 -30.06 -20.49 -3.26
C GLY A 42 -31.38 -20.59 -2.49
N MET A 43 -31.36 -20.72 -1.16
CA MET A 43 -32.58 -20.83 -0.34
C MET A 43 -33.14 -19.48 0.14
N PHE A 44 -32.45 -18.36 -0.09
CA PHE A 44 -32.85 -17.04 0.45
C PHE A 44 -33.71 -16.17 -0.48
N GLU A 45 -33.88 -16.48 -1.77
CA GLU A 45 -34.88 -15.75 -2.57
C GLU A 45 -36.32 -16.10 -2.15
N ASP A 46 -36.56 -17.31 -1.61
CA ASP A 46 -37.86 -17.71 -1.06
C ASP A 46 -38.01 -17.44 0.45
N ASP A 47 -36.92 -17.43 1.23
CA ASP A 47 -36.99 -17.24 2.70
C ASP A 47 -37.04 -15.77 3.14
N GLU A 48 -36.65 -14.79 2.32
CA GLU A 48 -36.85 -13.37 2.67
C GLU A 48 -38.34 -13.01 2.73
N ALA A 49 -39.19 -13.59 1.87
CA ALA A 49 -40.63 -13.42 1.98
C ALA A 49 -41.18 -14.01 3.30
N ALA A 50 -40.68 -15.18 3.71
CA ALA A 50 -41.10 -15.87 4.93
C ALA A 50 -40.61 -15.18 6.22
N ALA A 51 -39.42 -14.56 6.19
CA ALA A 51 -38.88 -13.80 7.32
C ALA A 51 -39.65 -12.50 7.57
N TRP A 52 -40.23 -11.91 6.53
CA TRP A 52 -41.09 -10.72 6.63
C TRP A 52 -42.55 -11.05 6.97
N ASP A 53 -43.02 -12.26 6.65
CA ASP A 53 -44.39 -12.73 6.98
C ASP A 53 -44.62 -12.91 8.50
N GLY A 54 -43.55 -13.12 9.27
CA GLY A 54 -43.60 -13.20 10.74
C GLY A 54 -43.66 -11.84 11.45
N TRP A 55 -43.50 -10.73 10.72
CA TRP A 55 -43.53 -9.38 11.30
C TRP A 55 -44.95 -8.78 11.34
N ASP A 56 -45.90 -9.35 10.59
CA ASP A 56 -47.27 -8.83 10.48
C ASP A 56 -48.27 -9.48 11.48
N VAL A 57 -47.78 -10.24 12.46
CA VAL A 57 -48.59 -11.03 13.42
C VAL A 57 -48.57 -10.43 14.83
N ASP A 58 -48.56 -9.09 14.97
CA ASP A 58 -48.93 -8.46 16.24
C ASP A 58 -49.42 -7.01 16.12
N SER A 59 -50.20 -6.70 15.07
CA SER A 59 -50.87 -5.40 14.92
C SER A 59 -52.38 -5.55 14.84
N ASP A 60 -53.01 -5.96 15.95
CA ASP A 60 -54.42 -5.63 16.19
C ASP A 60 -54.77 -5.65 17.69
N SER A 61 -54.09 -4.80 18.46
CA SER A 61 -54.54 -4.43 19.82
C SER A 61 -54.20 -2.97 20.12
N ASP A 62 -55.08 -2.07 19.67
CA ASP A 62 -55.19 -0.68 20.11
C ASP A 62 -55.15 -0.53 21.64
N GLU A 63 -54.20 0.24 22.20
CA GLU A 63 -54.46 1.21 23.29
C GLU A 63 -53.30 2.22 23.52
N SER A 64 -53.45 3.40 22.89
CA SER A 64 -53.26 4.76 23.44
C SER A 64 -52.00 5.19 24.22
N SER A 65 -51.44 6.32 23.74
CA SER A 65 -50.86 7.45 24.49
C SER A 65 -49.34 7.54 24.69
N GLU A 66 -48.65 8.13 23.71
CA GLU A 66 -47.53 9.07 23.99
C GLU A 66 -47.36 10.03 22.81
N GLY A 67 -47.77 11.28 23.04
CA GLY A 67 -47.83 12.35 22.04
C GLY A 67 -46.45 12.74 21.51
N TRP A 68 -46.42 13.04 20.23
CA TRP A 68 -45.38 13.87 19.64
C TRP A 68 -45.26 15.13 20.49
N MET A 69 -44.08 15.35 21.08
CA MET A 69 -43.80 16.57 21.83
C MET A 69 -43.85 17.74 20.87
N ASP A 70 -44.90 18.54 20.97
CA ASP A 70 -45.02 19.81 20.26
C ASP A 70 -43.92 20.74 20.77
N VAL A 71 -42.86 20.91 19.96
CA VAL A 71 -41.78 21.86 20.23
C VAL A 71 -42.39 23.25 20.10
N GLY A 72 -42.66 23.86 21.25
CA GLY A 72 -43.24 25.19 21.35
C GLY A 72 -42.51 26.19 20.48
N SER A 73 -43.22 26.72 19.50
CA SER A 73 -42.81 27.86 18.68
C SER A 73 -42.76 29.13 19.55
N ASP A 74 -41.67 29.31 20.31
CA ASP A 74 -41.34 30.58 20.95
C ASP A 74 -40.00 31.12 20.41
N GLY A 75 -40.11 31.92 19.35
CA GLY A 75 -39.44 33.22 19.24
C GLY A 75 -37.94 33.35 19.50
N SER A 76 -37.08 32.56 18.85
CA SER A 76 -35.68 32.97 18.67
C SER A 76 -35.24 32.84 17.20
N ASP A 77 -35.31 34.00 16.55
CA ASP A 77 -34.65 34.46 15.33
C ASP A 77 -33.37 33.67 14.97
N LEU A 78 -33.50 32.69 14.07
CA LEU A 78 -32.36 32.09 13.38
C LEU A 78 -32.12 32.91 12.11
N ASP A 79 -31.31 33.96 12.24
CA ASP A 79 -30.77 34.77 11.13
C ASP A 79 -29.90 33.88 10.21
N ILE A 80 -30.53 33.22 9.24
CA ILE A 80 -29.85 32.72 8.05
C ILE A 80 -29.60 33.95 7.16
N SER A 81 -28.41 34.54 7.33
CA SER A 81 -27.91 35.59 6.44
C SER A 81 -27.55 34.95 5.10
N ASP A 82 -28.50 34.99 4.18
CA ASP A 82 -28.35 34.64 2.76
C ASP A 82 -27.60 35.78 2.06
N SER A 83 -26.30 35.58 1.83
CA SER A 83 -25.44 36.53 1.13
C SER A 83 -25.52 36.29 -0.38
N GLU A 84 -26.39 37.08 -0.98
CA GLU A 84 -26.59 37.35 -2.40
C GLU A 84 -25.28 37.77 -3.12
N ASP A 85 -24.91 37.04 -4.19
CA ASP A 85 -24.04 37.58 -5.25
C ASP A 85 -24.43 36.97 -6.62
N GLU A 86 -24.95 37.83 -7.49
CA GLU A 86 -25.32 37.57 -8.88
C GLU A 86 -24.09 37.63 -9.81
N ASP A 87 -23.92 36.69 -10.75
CA ASP A 87 -23.50 37.00 -12.15
C ASP A 87 -23.70 35.79 -13.09
N ASP A 88 -24.81 35.87 -13.82
CA ASP A 88 -25.01 35.70 -15.27
C ASP A 88 -24.36 34.55 -16.12
N SER A 89 -25.28 33.89 -16.84
CA SER A 89 -25.17 33.46 -18.25
C SER A 89 -24.39 32.18 -18.65
N LYS A 90 -25.14 31.11 -18.99
CA LYS A 90 -25.31 30.57 -20.38
C LYS A 90 -25.72 29.08 -20.39
N LYS A 91 -26.93 28.83 -20.89
CA LYS A 91 -27.43 27.50 -21.33
C LYS A 91 -26.72 27.04 -22.60
N PRO A 92 -26.60 25.72 -22.83
CA PRO A 92 -27.03 25.20 -24.11
C PRO A 92 -27.98 24.00 -24.03
N LYS A 93 -28.66 23.79 -25.15
CA LYS A 93 -29.90 23.02 -25.34
C LYS A 93 -29.65 21.53 -25.54
N ALA A 94 -30.65 20.75 -25.15
CA ALA A 94 -30.83 19.34 -25.45
C ALA A 94 -30.88 19.06 -26.96
N GLN A 95 -30.31 17.92 -27.38
CA GLN A 95 -30.63 17.23 -28.61
C GLN A 95 -30.83 15.74 -28.31
N LYS A 96 -32.05 15.26 -28.59
CA LYS A 96 -32.41 13.85 -28.72
C LYS A 96 -31.74 13.25 -29.95
N LYS A 97 -31.35 11.98 -29.86
CA LYS A 97 -31.37 11.02 -30.98
C LYS A 97 -31.49 9.59 -30.45
N ASP A 98 -32.54 8.93 -30.89
CA ASP A 98 -32.84 7.51 -30.74
C ASP A 98 -31.88 6.67 -31.60
N ALA A 99 -31.55 5.44 -31.15
CA ALA A 99 -31.35 4.25 -31.97
C ALA A 99 -31.04 3.01 -31.11
N ASP A 100 -32.07 2.19 -30.95
CA ASP A 100 -32.14 0.71 -30.99
C ASP A 100 -30.83 -0.08 -31.23
N GLY A 101 -30.65 -1.18 -30.48
CA GLY A 101 -29.54 -2.12 -30.63
C GLY A 101 -29.56 -3.26 -29.61
N ASP A 102 -30.58 -4.13 -29.73
CA ASP A 102 -30.64 -5.51 -29.23
C ASP A 102 -29.40 -6.32 -29.64
N VAL A 103 -28.69 -6.94 -28.69
CA VAL A 103 -28.08 -8.27 -28.84
C VAL A 103 -27.87 -8.91 -27.45
N ASP A 104 -28.72 -9.88 -27.14
CA ASP A 104 -28.48 -10.95 -26.16
C ASP A 104 -27.38 -11.89 -26.67
N MET A 105 -26.42 -12.28 -25.82
CA MET A 105 -25.78 -13.60 -25.90
C MET A 105 -25.06 -13.94 -24.60
N ASP A 106 -25.79 -14.64 -23.74
CA ASP A 106 -25.27 -15.65 -22.82
C ASP A 106 -24.40 -16.67 -23.56
N VAL A 107 -23.18 -16.90 -23.07
CA VAL A 107 -22.49 -18.19 -23.20
C VAL A 107 -21.65 -18.42 -21.94
N ASP A 108 -22.23 -19.18 -21.02
CA ASP A 108 -21.52 -20.02 -20.08
C ASP A 108 -20.51 -20.91 -20.80
N MET A 109 -19.26 -20.91 -20.33
CA MET A 109 -18.32 -22.01 -20.60
C MET A 109 -17.38 -22.17 -19.41
N ASP A 110 -17.76 -23.09 -18.53
CA ASP A 110 -16.89 -23.77 -17.58
C ASP A 110 -15.54 -24.13 -18.19
N LYS A 111 -14.45 -23.70 -17.55
CA LYS A 111 -13.18 -24.40 -17.65
C LYS A 111 -12.31 -24.23 -16.41
N GLU A 112 -12.32 -25.30 -15.63
CA GLU A 112 -11.40 -25.64 -14.54
C GLU A 112 -9.94 -25.24 -14.82
N GLY A 113 -9.33 -24.57 -13.85
CA GLY A 113 -7.94 -24.15 -13.87
C GLY A 113 -7.54 -23.37 -12.62
N GLU A 114 -7.48 -24.06 -11.49
CA GLU A 114 -6.98 -23.58 -10.19
C GLU A 114 -5.57 -22.95 -10.31
N GLN A 115 -5.46 -21.63 -10.50
CA GLN A 115 -4.25 -20.83 -10.18
C GLN A 115 -4.33 -19.30 -10.33
N GLU A 116 -5.50 -18.69 -10.61
CA GLU A 116 -5.63 -17.22 -10.85
C GLU A 116 -6.41 -16.43 -9.77
N ASP A 117 -6.79 -17.05 -8.65
CA ASP A 117 -7.83 -16.50 -7.76
C ASP A 117 -7.47 -15.23 -6.94
N VAL A 118 -6.18 -14.88 -6.84
CA VAL A 118 -5.76 -13.74 -5.98
C VAL A 118 -5.73 -12.40 -6.73
N GLU A 119 -5.56 -12.42 -8.06
CA GLU A 119 -5.56 -11.18 -8.86
C GLU A 119 -6.99 -10.85 -9.32
N ASP A 120 -7.81 -11.86 -9.66
CA ASP A 120 -9.18 -11.65 -10.16
C ASP A 120 -10.18 -11.23 -9.09
N SER A 121 -9.99 -11.63 -7.82
CA SER A 121 -10.84 -11.17 -6.71
C SER A 121 -10.77 -9.65 -6.50
N SER A 122 -9.70 -8.98 -6.95
CA SER A 122 -9.57 -7.52 -6.85
C SER A 122 -10.34 -6.75 -7.93
N LEU A 123 -10.83 -7.43 -8.97
CA LEU A 123 -11.57 -6.84 -10.08
C LEU A 123 -13.08 -7.15 -10.02
N ARG A 124 -13.49 -8.12 -9.21
CA ARG A 124 -14.90 -8.45 -8.99
C ARG A 124 -15.54 -7.40 -8.09
N ILE A 125 -16.66 -6.84 -8.53
CA ILE A 125 -17.47 -5.92 -7.74
C ILE A 125 -18.26 -6.76 -6.74
N SER A 126 -18.03 -6.53 -5.44
CA SER A 126 -18.72 -7.26 -4.39
C SER A 126 -20.20 -6.88 -4.29
N THR A 127 -21.05 -7.88 -4.07
CA THR A 127 -22.50 -7.66 -3.91
C THR A 127 -22.83 -7.03 -2.56
N LEU A 128 -21.97 -7.28 -1.56
CA LEU A 128 -22.13 -6.81 -0.18
C LEU A 128 -22.19 -5.28 -0.05
N ALA A 129 -21.44 -4.55 -0.89
CA ALA A 129 -21.44 -3.09 -0.86
C ALA A 129 -22.81 -2.49 -1.21
N THR A 130 -23.62 -3.21 -2.00
CA THR A 130 -24.97 -2.78 -2.41
C THR A 130 -26.08 -3.30 -1.51
N THR A 131 -25.89 -4.44 -0.84
CA THR A 131 -26.96 -5.12 -0.09
C THR A 131 -26.88 -4.90 1.42
N LYS A 132 -25.69 -4.80 2.01
CA LYS A 132 -25.52 -4.79 3.48
C LYS A 132 -24.74 -3.59 3.97
N ILE A 133 -25.23 -2.99 5.06
CA ILE A 133 -24.51 -1.96 5.81
C ILE A 133 -23.43 -2.64 6.66
N LEU A 134 -22.16 -2.36 6.35
CA LEU A 134 -21.01 -2.92 7.05
C LEU A 134 -20.91 -2.39 8.49
N THR A 135 -20.77 -3.30 9.45
CA THR A 135 -20.59 -2.97 10.87
C THR A 135 -19.11 -2.80 11.23
N PRO A 136 -18.77 -2.15 12.35
CA PRO A 136 -17.37 -2.06 12.82
C PRO A 136 -16.69 -3.42 13.00
N ALA A 137 -17.45 -4.47 13.35
CA ALA A 137 -16.94 -5.83 13.46
C ALA A 137 -16.55 -6.40 12.08
N ASP A 138 -17.33 -6.10 11.05
CA ASP A 138 -17.04 -6.52 9.68
C ASP A 138 -15.76 -5.83 9.17
N PHE A 139 -15.55 -4.55 9.47
CA PHE A 139 -14.29 -3.86 9.12
C PHE A 139 -13.08 -4.42 9.86
N ALA A 140 -13.25 -4.85 11.12
CA ALA A 140 -12.19 -5.54 11.86
C ALA A 140 -11.82 -6.87 11.19
N LEU A 141 -12.83 -7.65 10.80
CA LEU A 141 -12.65 -8.91 10.07
C LEU A 141 -11.98 -8.67 8.69
N LEU A 142 -12.40 -7.64 7.96
CA LEU A 142 -11.84 -7.25 6.66
C LEU A 142 -10.35 -6.93 6.78
N ASN A 143 -9.94 -6.19 7.80
CA ASN A 143 -8.53 -5.87 8.05
C ASN A 143 -7.71 -7.13 8.36
N ASP A 144 -8.27 -8.08 9.11
CA ASP A 144 -7.61 -9.35 9.40
C ASP A 144 -7.47 -10.23 8.16
N LEU A 145 -8.50 -10.29 7.30
CA LEU A 145 -8.45 -11.01 6.02
C LEU A 145 -7.42 -10.39 5.06
N ARG A 146 -7.35 -9.05 4.97
CA ARG A 146 -6.33 -8.34 4.18
C ARG A 146 -4.91 -8.68 4.65
N LEU A 147 -4.70 -8.75 5.96
CA LEU A 147 -3.40 -9.13 6.52
C LEU A 147 -3.03 -10.57 6.20
N LYS A 148 -3.97 -11.52 6.31
CA LYS A 148 -3.78 -12.93 5.94
C LYS A 148 -3.45 -13.06 4.44
N ALA A 149 -4.24 -12.46 3.56
CA ALA A 149 -3.98 -12.50 2.13
C ALA A 149 -2.61 -11.88 1.78
N ALA A 150 -2.23 -10.77 2.44
CA ALA A 150 -0.93 -10.15 2.25
C ALA A 150 0.24 -11.00 2.78
N SER A 151 0.07 -11.72 3.90
CA SER A 151 1.08 -12.67 4.39
C SER A 151 1.24 -13.83 3.42
N ASP A 152 0.13 -14.41 2.97
CA ASP A 152 0.13 -15.56 2.06
C ASP A 152 0.78 -15.19 0.72
N ALA A 153 0.50 -13.99 0.20
CA ALA A 153 1.15 -13.48 -1.00
C ALA A 153 2.67 -13.30 -0.82
N VAL A 154 3.14 -12.94 0.38
CA VAL A 154 4.58 -12.86 0.67
C VAL A 154 5.20 -14.25 0.80
N GLU A 155 4.52 -15.20 1.43
CA GLU A 155 4.96 -16.60 1.58
C GLU A 155 5.04 -17.32 0.23
N LYS A 156 4.07 -17.09 -0.66
CA LYS A 156 4.05 -17.58 -2.06
C LYS A 156 5.12 -16.94 -2.95
N GLY A 157 6.01 -16.11 -2.40
CA GLY A 157 7.14 -15.53 -3.12
C GLY A 157 6.90 -14.12 -3.67
N GLY A 158 5.92 -13.39 -3.12
CA GLY A 158 5.61 -12.02 -3.51
C GLY A 158 6.82 -11.07 -3.44
N GLY A 159 6.89 -10.18 -4.42
CA GLY A 159 8.01 -9.25 -4.59
C GLY A 159 8.11 -8.17 -3.52
N SER A 160 9.00 -7.18 -3.74
CA SER A 160 9.17 -6.06 -2.80
C SER A 160 7.91 -5.23 -2.59
N ALA A 161 6.98 -5.22 -3.55
CA ALA A 161 5.73 -4.46 -3.45
C ALA A 161 4.77 -5.08 -2.42
N THR A 162 4.60 -6.40 -2.42
CA THR A 162 3.71 -7.12 -1.48
C THR A 162 4.24 -7.01 -0.05
N LYS A 163 5.57 -7.11 0.15
CA LYS A 163 6.20 -6.89 1.46
C LYS A 163 5.96 -5.49 2.02
N ARG A 164 5.92 -4.46 1.15
CA ARG A 164 5.56 -3.11 1.56
C ARG A 164 4.09 -3.00 1.95
N LYS A 165 3.18 -3.59 1.15
CA LYS A 165 1.74 -3.63 1.47
C LYS A 165 1.48 -4.33 2.81
N LEU A 166 2.13 -5.46 3.08
CA LEU A 166 2.06 -6.14 4.37
C LEU A 166 2.51 -5.21 5.51
N ALA A 167 3.65 -4.54 5.36
CA ALA A 167 4.17 -3.64 6.37
C ALA A 167 3.26 -2.43 6.64
N THR A 168 2.61 -1.88 5.61
CA THR A 168 1.64 -0.77 5.77
C THR A 168 0.40 -1.24 6.52
N LEU A 169 -0.20 -2.37 6.10
CA LEU A 169 -1.36 -2.95 6.78
C LEU A 169 -1.08 -3.29 8.26
N GLN A 170 0.12 -3.81 8.56
CA GLN A 170 0.54 -4.07 9.93
C GLN A 170 0.71 -2.78 10.75
N ALA A 171 1.19 -1.70 10.14
CA ALA A 171 1.31 -0.41 10.79
C ALA A 171 -0.08 0.19 11.08
N GLU A 172 -1.01 0.11 10.12
CA GLU A 172 -2.40 0.55 10.27
C GLU A 172 -3.11 -0.20 11.40
N LYS A 173 -2.99 -1.55 11.45
CA LYS A 173 -3.55 -2.35 12.55
C LYS A 173 -2.97 -1.94 13.90
N ARG A 174 -1.68 -1.61 13.98
CA ARG A 174 -1.05 -1.10 15.22
C ARG A 174 -1.64 0.24 15.62
N ILE A 175 -1.84 1.16 14.68
CA ILE A 175 -2.43 2.48 14.96
C ILE A 175 -3.87 2.32 15.46
N LEU A 176 -4.69 1.50 14.78
CA LEU A 176 -6.06 1.21 15.21
C LEU A 176 -6.12 0.56 16.60
N ALA A 177 -5.23 -0.40 16.89
CA ALA A 177 -5.15 -1.04 18.20
C ALA A 177 -4.58 -0.10 19.29
N GLN A 178 -3.78 0.90 18.90
CA GLN A 178 -3.19 1.90 19.80
C GLN A 178 -4.12 3.09 20.08
N GLY A 179 -5.31 3.17 19.45
CA GLY A 179 -6.30 4.23 19.68
C GLY A 179 -6.84 4.34 21.12
N GLY A 180 -6.34 3.54 22.06
CA GLY A 180 -6.59 3.66 23.50
C GLY A 180 -5.37 3.97 24.36
N ASN A 181 -4.16 4.14 23.79
CA ASN A 181 -2.97 4.51 24.56
C ASN A 181 -2.78 6.04 24.54
N GLU A 182 -2.72 6.64 25.73
CA GLU A 182 -2.44 8.06 25.96
C GLU A 182 -1.13 8.54 25.27
N ASP A 183 -0.20 7.63 25.00
CA ASP A 183 1.03 7.89 24.24
C ASP A 183 0.79 8.37 22.79
N THR A 184 -0.40 8.12 22.23
CA THR A 184 -0.79 8.65 20.90
C THR A 184 -1.19 10.12 20.91
N THR A 185 -1.41 10.70 22.10
CA THR A 185 -1.68 12.15 22.23
C THR A 185 -0.40 12.98 22.10
N PHE A 186 0.77 12.39 22.36
CA PHE A 186 2.06 13.06 22.27
C PHE A 186 2.82 12.64 21.01
N ILE A 187 2.90 13.55 20.05
CA ILE A 187 3.66 13.34 18.81
C ILE A 187 5.16 13.24 19.17
N SER A 188 5.79 12.11 18.85
CA SER A 188 7.22 11.95 19.08
C SER A 188 8.04 12.69 18.00
N GLU A 189 9.29 13.07 18.31
CA GLU A 189 10.18 13.71 17.31
C GLU A 189 10.37 12.81 16.07
N ASN A 190 10.32 11.49 16.24
CA ASN A 190 10.42 10.53 15.15
C ASN A 190 9.21 10.55 14.21
N ASP A 191 8.01 10.83 14.74
CA ASP A 191 6.79 10.92 13.93
C ASP A 191 6.79 12.17 13.07
N ILE A 192 7.29 13.30 13.60
CA ILE A 192 7.40 14.57 12.85
C ILE A 192 8.49 14.48 11.77
N LEU A 193 9.64 13.87 12.12
CA LEU A 193 10.82 13.90 11.25
C LEU A 193 10.86 12.75 10.24
N GLY A 194 10.08 11.70 10.45
CA GLY A 194 9.99 10.51 9.60
C GLY A 194 11.26 9.65 9.56
N PRO A 195 11.25 8.57 8.74
CA PRO A 195 12.36 7.61 8.68
C PRO A 195 13.65 8.24 8.14
N LYS A 196 14.66 8.40 9.01
CA LYS A 196 15.99 8.90 8.64
C LYS A 196 17.04 7.79 8.74
N LYS A 197 18.05 7.85 7.86
CA LYS A 197 19.14 6.85 7.82
C LYS A 197 19.98 6.82 9.10
N LYS A 198 20.10 7.96 9.80
CA LYS A 198 20.78 8.13 11.09
C LYS A 198 20.14 9.29 11.85
N ALA A 199 19.83 9.08 13.13
CA ALA A 199 19.44 10.16 14.03
C ALA A 199 20.62 11.11 14.28
N ARG A 200 20.32 12.37 14.62
CA ARG A 200 21.34 13.32 15.07
C ARG A 200 21.80 12.87 16.45
N ALA A 201 23.09 12.56 16.59
CA ALA A 201 23.64 12.15 17.87
C ALA A 201 23.58 13.29 18.89
N ASP A 202 23.12 12.97 20.09
CA ASP A 202 23.10 13.88 21.22
C ASP A 202 24.51 14.28 21.64
N TYR A 203 24.62 15.36 22.42
CA TYR A 203 25.91 15.81 22.91
C TYR A 203 26.63 14.71 23.70
N ALA A 204 25.90 13.99 24.56
CA ALA A 204 26.44 12.87 25.34
C ALA A 204 26.97 11.74 24.44
N GLU A 205 26.20 11.31 23.44
CA GLU A 205 26.61 10.29 22.47
C GLU A 205 27.81 10.73 21.63
N ARG A 206 27.88 12.03 21.29
CA ARG A 206 29.02 12.61 20.57
C ARG A 206 30.29 12.58 21.40
N ILE A 207 30.20 12.94 22.69
CA ILE A 207 31.33 12.86 23.62
C ILE A 207 31.77 11.41 23.81
N ALA A 208 30.84 10.48 24.03
CA ALA A 208 31.14 9.05 24.14
C ALA A 208 31.80 8.48 22.88
N SER A 209 31.35 8.92 21.68
CA SER A 209 31.97 8.54 20.41
C SER A 209 33.41 9.07 20.29
N ILE A 210 33.63 10.31 20.74
CA ILE A 210 34.97 10.92 20.78
C ILE A 210 35.87 10.19 21.78
N GLU A 211 35.37 9.88 22.97
CA GLU A 211 36.10 9.16 24.03
C GLU A 211 36.46 7.74 23.59
N LYS A 212 35.50 6.99 23.06
CA LYS A 212 35.75 5.67 22.43
C LYS A 212 36.76 5.77 21.28
N GLY A 213 36.71 6.87 20.52
CA GLY A 213 37.69 7.17 19.48
C GLY A 213 39.09 7.50 20.00
N ARG A 214 39.23 7.78 21.30
CA ARG A 214 40.48 8.15 22.01
C ARG A 214 40.99 7.06 22.94
N GLU A 215 40.14 6.14 23.38
CA GLU A 215 40.51 4.92 24.09
C GLU A 215 41.56 4.14 23.29
N GLY A 216 42.73 3.91 23.89
CA GLY A 216 43.90 3.29 23.24
C GLY A 216 44.90 4.27 22.60
N ARG A 217 44.76 5.59 22.81
CA ARG A 217 45.76 6.61 22.44
C ARG A 217 46.11 7.51 23.62
N GLU A 218 47.34 8.00 23.67
CA GLU A 218 47.73 9.05 24.62
C GLU A 218 46.94 10.31 24.28
N LYS A 219 45.86 10.51 25.05
CA LYS A 219 44.86 11.58 25.12
C LYS A 219 44.51 12.41 23.87
N PHE A 220 45.35 12.70 22.87
CA PHE A 220 45.03 13.53 21.69
C PHE A 220 45.74 13.11 20.38
N GLY A 221 46.42 11.96 20.32
CA GLY A 221 47.13 11.53 19.12
C GLY A 221 46.23 11.07 17.95
N SER A 222 46.61 11.39 16.70
CA SER A 222 45.93 10.88 15.50
C SER A 222 46.15 9.36 15.30
N LEU A 223 45.14 8.63 14.82
CA LEU A 223 45.27 7.21 14.40
C LEU A 223 46.41 7.00 13.40
N LYS A 224 46.66 8.00 12.54
CA LYS A 224 47.62 7.91 11.44
C LYS A 224 49.07 7.81 11.91
N GLY A 225 49.35 8.24 13.15
CA GLY A 225 50.68 8.17 13.77
C GLY A 225 51.02 6.79 14.37
N LYS A 226 50.03 5.93 14.61
CA LYS A 226 50.25 4.55 15.07
C LYS A 226 50.33 3.59 13.88
N LYS A 227 51.25 3.84 12.94
CA LYS A 227 51.89 2.72 12.26
C LYS A 227 52.66 2.00 13.35
N GLN A 228 52.13 0.86 13.81
CA GLN A 228 52.71 -0.07 14.78
C GLN A 228 54.25 0.09 14.84
N LYS A 229 54.77 0.92 15.75
CA LYS A 229 56.22 1.16 15.84
C LYS A 229 56.95 -0.11 16.28
N ASP A 230 56.21 -1.02 16.94
CA ASP A 230 56.68 -2.29 17.44
C ASP A 230 56.74 -3.39 16.36
N LYS A 231 56.10 -3.19 15.21
CA LYS A 231 56.19 -4.11 14.06
C LYS A 231 57.03 -3.45 12.96
N PRO A 232 58.15 -4.04 12.51
CA PRO A 232 58.96 -3.45 11.46
C PRO A 232 58.12 -3.24 10.19
N SER A 233 57.87 -1.98 9.85
CA SER A 233 56.96 -1.54 8.78
C SER A 233 57.63 -1.59 7.39
N SER A 234 58.44 -2.62 7.14
CA SER A 234 58.95 -2.90 5.80
C SER A 234 58.15 -4.07 5.22
N SER A 235 57.20 -3.77 4.33
CA SER A 235 56.71 -4.82 3.44
C SER A 235 57.86 -5.29 2.58
N THR A 236 58.05 -6.61 2.50
CA THR A 236 59.17 -7.19 1.76
C THR A 236 59.08 -6.81 0.28
N ASN A 237 60.20 -6.74 -0.44
CA ASN A 237 60.18 -6.44 -1.89
C ASN A 237 59.30 -7.45 -2.65
N ARG A 238 59.24 -8.69 -2.17
CA ARG A 238 58.35 -9.75 -2.67
C ARG A 238 56.87 -9.42 -2.48
N GLU A 239 56.47 -8.88 -1.34
CA GLU A 239 55.09 -8.43 -1.10
C GLU A 239 54.74 -7.20 -1.94
N LYS A 240 55.67 -6.24 -2.09
CA LYS A 240 55.47 -5.07 -2.95
C LYS A 240 55.31 -5.46 -4.41
N ALA A 241 56.10 -6.42 -4.88
CA ALA A 241 56.01 -6.95 -6.24
C ALA A 241 54.68 -7.66 -6.51
N ARG A 242 54.09 -8.32 -5.49
CA ARG A 242 52.77 -8.96 -5.61
C ARG A 242 51.60 -7.96 -5.51
N ASN A 243 51.69 -7.02 -4.57
CA ASN A 243 50.59 -6.09 -4.30
C ASN A 243 50.50 -4.95 -5.31
N LYS A 244 51.62 -4.49 -5.91
CA LYS A 244 51.61 -3.36 -6.85
C LYS A 244 50.76 -3.63 -8.10
N PRO A 245 50.91 -4.77 -8.83
CA PRO A 245 50.05 -5.08 -9.96
C PRO A 245 48.58 -5.23 -9.54
N LEU A 246 48.32 -5.90 -8.42
CA LEU A 246 46.95 -6.12 -7.92
C LEU A 246 46.25 -4.80 -7.62
N MET A 247 46.91 -3.90 -6.88
CA MET A 247 46.37 -2.58 -6.56
C MET A 247 46.19 -1.72 -7.81
N MET A 248 47.10 -1.80 -8.78
CA MET A 248 46.94 -1.09 -10.06
C MET A 248 45.71 -1.59 -10.84
N ILE A 249 45.46 -2.91 -10.86
CA ILE A 249 44.29 -3.48 -11.53
C ILE A 249 42.99 -3.08 -10.82
N ILE A 250 42.94 -3.18 -9.49
CA ILE A 250 41.77 -2.80 -8.69
C ILE A 250 41.46 -1.30 -8.85
N ALA A 251 42.49 -0.46 -8.83
CA ALA A 251 42.34 0.98 -9.00
C ALA A 251 42.09 1.41 -10.44
N SER A 252 42.33 0.53 -11.43
CA SER A 252 42.20 0.86 -12.85
C SER A 252 40.79 1.34 -13.18
N GLY A 253 40.72 2.37 -14.04
CA GLY A 253 39.46 2.91 -14.54
C GLY A 253 38.63 1.85 -15.27
N ALA A 254 39.28 0.86 -15.90
CA ALA A 254 38.61 -0.23 -16.60
C ALA A 254 37.81 -1.14 -15.67
N VAL A 255 38.30 -1.42 -14.45
CA VAL A 255 37.59 -2.25 -13.46
C VAL A 255 36.53 -1.42 -12.73
N ARG A 256 36.91 -0.25 -12.22
CA ARG A 256 35.99 0.65 -11.49
C ARG A 256 34.86 1.18 -12.38
N GLY A 257 35.17 1.41 -13.65
CA GLY A 257 34.22 1.87 -14.67
C GLY A 257 33.11 0.86 -14.94
N LYS A 258 33.36 -0.46 -14.82
CA LYS A 258 32.31 -1.48 -15.02
C LYS A 258 31.14 -1.31 -14.04
N LYS A 259 31.43 -1.04 -12.76
CA LYS A 259 30.39 -0.81 -11.73
C LYS A 259 29.68 0.54 -11.92
N LYS A 260 30.40 1.55 -12.40
CA LYS A 260 29.87 2.91 -12.61
C LYS A 260 29.30 3.16 -14.02
N ALA A 261 29.34 2.16 -14.91
CA ALA A 261 28.91 2.30 -16.29
C ALA A 261 27.41 2.55 -16.39
N SER A 262 27.04 3.52 -17.22
CA SER A 262 25.63 3.82 -17.50
C SER A 262 24.97 2.70 -18.31
N LEU A 263 23.64 2.65 -18.31
CA LEU A 263 22.87 1.65 -19.06
C LEU A 263 23.16 1.73 -20.57
N ARG A 264 23.32 2.96 -21.10
CA ARG A 264 23.73 3.22 -22.49
C ARG A 264 25.12 2.67 -22.82
N GLU A 265 26.09 2.82 -21.91
CA GLU A 265 27.44 2.27 -22.10
C GLU A 265 27.44 0.74 -22.07
N LYS A 266 26.66 0.13 -21.17
CA LYS A 266 26.47 -1.32 -21.12
C LYS A 266 25.85 -1.84 -22.42
N GLN A 267 24.83 -1.17 -22.93
CA GLN A 267 24.17 -1.49 -24.20
C GLN A 267 25.16 -1.40 -25.38
N ARG A 268 25.94 -0.31 -25.47
CA ARG A 268 26.96 -0.15 -26.52
C ARG A 268 27.99 -1.28 -26.48
N LYS A 269 28.44 -1.66 -25.28
CA LYS A 269 29.38 -2.77 -25.09
C LYS A 269 28.78 -4.12 -25.51
N LEU A 270 27.52 -4.37 -25.18
CA LEU A 270 26.81 -5.59 -25.56
C LEU A 270 26.64 -5.70 -27.07
N ARG A 271 26.23 -4.59 -27.73
CA ARG A 271 26.14 -4.53 -29.20
C ARG A 271 27.49 -4.78 -29.86
N ALA A 272 28.55 -4.10 -29.41
CA ALA A 272 29.90 -4.33 -29.92
C ALA A 272 30.39 -5.78 -29.73
N HIS A 273 30.02 -6.44 -28.63
CA HIS A 273 30.32 -7.85 -28.41
C HIS A 273 29.61 -8.76 -29.41
N ILE A 274 28.30 -8.53 -29.65
CA ILE A 274 27.53 -9.27 -30.66
C ILE A 274 28.13 -9.06 -32.05
N ASP A 275 28.44 -7.82 -32.43
CA ASP A 275 29.01 -7.50 -33.74
C ASP A 275 30.36 -8.18 -33.95
N LYS A 276 31.19 -8.24 -32.91
CA LYS A 276 32.48 -8.95 -32.96
C LYS A 276 32.29 -10.47 -33.09
N ALA A 277 31.34 -11.05 -32.35
CA ALA A 277 31.03 -12.48 -32.42
C ALA A 277 30.49 -12.87 -33.80
N LYS A 278 29.61 -12.04 -34.39
CA LYS A 278 29.11 -12.24 -35.75
C LYS A 278 30.24 -12.19 -36.79
N LYS A 279 31.17 -11.24 -36.65
CA LYS A 279 32.33 -11.10 -37.55
C LYS A 279 33.39 -12.18 -37.40
N SER A 280 33.48 -12.85 -36.25
CA SER A 280 34.44 -13.95 -36.04
C SER A 280 33.90 -15.31 -36.49
N TYR A 281 32.59 -15.42 -36.71
CA TYR A 281 31.93 -16.66 -37.12
C TYR A 281 31.71 -16.73 -38.65
N HIS A 282 31.96 -15.63 -39.35
CA HIS A 282 32.11 -15.55 -40.81
C HIS A 282 33.59 -15.49 -41.16
#